data_AF-A0A7C3LGV1-F1
#
_entry.id   AF-A0A7C3LGV1-F1
#
_cell.length_a   1.000
_cell.length_b   1.000
_cell.length_c   1.000
_cell.angle_alpha   90.00
_cell.angle_beta   90.00
_cell.angle_gamma   90.00
#
_symmetry.space_group_name_H-M   'P 1'
#
loop_
_entity.id
_entity.type
_entity.pdbx_description
1 polymer ?
#
loop_
_entity_poly.entity_id
_entity_poly.type
_entity_poly.pdbx_seq_one_letter_code
_entity_poly.pdbx_strand_id
1 'polypeptide(L)'
;MTRWGMVIDLEKCVGCDTCSAACSQMNHTPAGAGWRQVIPLDTVKLGNPQNGRLFLPINCMHCSDAPCQTVCPTTATFRHADGIVDIHDELCIGCGYCVVACPYLARTITRYDEVYAFTPELLPTASDRSGICTKCNFCLPRVEAGLAQGLTPGVDAAASPNCVNFCIADAIHFGDLRDPASNVSRLIQAKPTMRLQEDLGTDPAIQYVMRPDYPGANGTAVELVPPRKQKVWHKPAMFNFILGGTGTAVYLLGLWLDGVGAPATDWYKLLGPVLTGLGLLGLTLEAGRPFRSIRIFRGWRHSWMSREAWAAALFIPLALLAWIWPNAALSLLAGLA
;
A
#
# COMPACT_ATOMS: atom_id res chain seq x y z
N MET A 1 -21.85 -13.48 6.49
CA MET A 1 -20.39 -13.61 6.35
C MET A 1 -19.73 -12.79 7.43
N THR A 2 -18.61 -13.25 7.99
CA THR A 2 -17.82 -12.59 9.06
C THR A 2 -17.09 -11.36 8.52
N ARG A 3 -16.94 -10.28 9.30
CA ARG A 3 -16.00 -9.18 8.99
C ARG A 3 -15.02 -9.02 10.14
N TRP A 4 -13.80 -9.50 9.96
CA TRP A 4 -12.75 -9.32 10.97
C TRP A 4 -12.40 -7.84 11.12
N GLY A 5 -12.29 -7.40 12.37
CA GLY A 5 -11.90 -6.05 12.70
C GLY A 5 -11.26 -5.94 14.07
N MET A 6 -10.80 -4.75 14.38
CA MET A 6 -10.09 -4.45 15.62
C MET A 6 -10.67 -3.19 16.26
N VAL A 7 -10.80 -3.20 17.58
CA VAL A 7 -11.14 -2.01 18.36
C VAL A 7 -10.00 -1.72 19.30
N ILE A 8 -9.50 -0.49 19.26
CA ILE A 8 -8.34 -0.06 20.05
C ILE A 8 -8.82 0.96 21.08
N ASP A 9 -8.72 0.60 22.36
CA ASP A 9 -9.11 1.45 23.48
C ASP A 9 -7.98 2.42 23.84
N LEU A 10 -8.10 3.68 23.40
CA LEU A 10 -7.11 4.71 23.68
C LEU A 10 -7.16 5.22 25.13
N GLU A 11 -8.21 4.91 25.90
CA GLU A 11 -8.25 5.17 27.35
C GLU A 11 -7.24 4.31 28.10
N LYS A 12 -7.03 3.09 27.61
CA LYS A 12 -6.11 2.12 28.22
C LYS A 12 -4.70 2.18 27.63
N CYS A 13 -4.53 2.66 26.40
CA CYS A 13 -3.24 2.59 25.72
C CYS A 13 -2.17 3.48 26.39
N VAL A 14 -1.14 2.85 26.96
CA VAL A 14 -0.02 3.54 27.64
C VAL A 14 1.20 3.77 26.74
N GLY A 15 1.17 3.36 25.47
CA GLY A 15 2.27 3.58 24.53
C GLY A 15 3.51 2.72 24.75
N CYS A 16 3.37 1.53 25.33
CA CYS A 16 4.48 0.63 25.69
C CYS A 16 5.17 -0.11 24.52
N ASP A 17 4.66 0.01 23.29
CA ASP A 17 5.16 -0.64 22.07
C ASP A 17 5.26 -2.18 22.07
N THR A 18 4.79 -2.87 23.12
CA THR A 18 4.81 -4.34 23.19
C THR A 18 4.06 -4.98 22.03
N CYS A 19 2.95 -4.38 21.61
CA CYS A 19 2.18 -4.84 20.45
C CYS A 19 2.93 -4.68 19.11
N SER A 20 3.77 -3.65 18.97
CA SER A 20 4.63 -3.42 17.80
C SER A 20 5.75 -4.48 17.77
N ALA A 21 6.45 -4.66 18.89
CA ALA A 21 7.52 -5.65 19.02
C ALA A 21 7.03 -7.08 18.78
N ALA A 22 5.91 -7.47 19.39
CA ALA A 22 5.31 -8.79 19.19
C ALA A 22 4.87 -9.02 17.73
N CYS A 23 4.34 -7.99 17.06
CA CYS A 23 3.99 -8.07 15.65
C CYS A 23 5.23 -8.33 14.79
N SER A 24 6.31 -7.59 15.03
CA SER A 24 7.54 -7.74 14.26
C SER A 24 8.21 -9.10 14.47
N GLN A 25 8.28 -9.56 15.72
CA GLN A 25 8.87 -10.85 16.06
C GLN A 25 8.05 -12.01 15.46
N MET A 26 6.73 -12.00 15.62
CA MET A 26 5.91 -13.16 15.24
C MET A 26 5.59 -13.24 13.74
N ASN A 27 5.63 -12.12 13.03
CA ASN A 27 5.43 -12.10 11.57
C ASN A 27 6.74 -11.98 10.80
N HIS A 28 7.89 -12.05 11.50
CA HIS A 28 9.23 -11.93 10.93
C HIS A 28 9.35 -10.71 10.00
N THR A 29 8.86 -9.55 10.45
CA THR A 29 8.87 -8.34 9.62
C THR A 29 10.31 -7.85 9.46
N PRO A 30 10.76 -7.49 8.24
CA PRO A 30 12.10 -6.93 8.05
C PRO A 30 12.33 -5.65 8.83
N ALA A 31 13.60 -5.29 9.04
CA ALA A 31 13.96 -4.07 9.74
C ALA A 31 13.35 -2.85 9.02
N GLY A 32 12.68 -1.96 9.75
CA GLY A 32 11.96 -0.82 9.15
C GLY A 32 10.56 -1.12 8.60
N ALA A 33 10.15 -2.38 8.47
CA ALA A 33 8.78 -2.75 8.12
C ALA A 33 7.85 -2.72 9.34
N GLY A 34 7.42 -1.51 9.75
CA GLY A 34 6.47 -1.32 10.84
C GLY A 34 5.05 -1.73 10.47
N TRP A 35 4.72 -3.04 10.49
CA TRP A 35 3.35 -3.54 10.28
C TRP A 35 2.36 -2.97 11.31
N ARG A 36 2.87 -2.67 12.49
CA ARG A 36 2.21 -1.94 13.56
C ARG A 36 3.19 -0.92 14.13
N GLN A 37 2.72 0.29 14.41
CA GLN A 37 3.49 1.34 15.06
C GLN A 37 2.63 2.00 16.14
N VAL A 38 3.24 2.50 17.21
CA VAL A 38 2.57 3.40 18.14
C VAL A 38 3.08 4.81 17.90
N ILE A 39 2.19 5.71 17.47
CA ILE A 39 2.53 7.10 17.22
C ILE A 39 2.22 7.91 18.47
N PRO A 40 3.23 8.49 19.15
CA PRO A 40 2.98 9.48 20.19
C PRO A 40 2.52 10.78 19.52
N LEU A 41 1.32 11.23 19.87
CA LEU A 41 0.75 12.50 19.43
C LEU A 41 0.80 13.50 20.58
N ASP A 42 1.29 14.69 20.27
CA ASP A 42 1.28 15.83 21.18
C ASP A 42 -0.07 16.52 21.10
N THR A 43 -0.85 16.38 22.17
CA THR A 43 -2.25 16.82 22.24
C THR A 43 -2.41 18.29 22.56
N VAL A 44 -1.34 18.93 23.06
CA VAL A 44 -1.27 20.38 23.17
C VAL A 44 -1.39 20.99 21.77
N LYS A 45 -0.73 20.37 20.78
CA LYS A 45 -0.83 20.75 19.36
C LYS A 45 -2.18 20.41 18.72
N LEU A 46 -2.98 19.55 19.36
CA LEU A 46 -4.32 19.17 18.92
C LEU A 46 -5.42 19.97 19.66
N GLY A 47 -5.06 20.94 20.51
CA GLY A 47 -6.01 21.83 21.18
C GLY A 47 -6.42 21.42 22.59
N ASN A 48 -5.80 20.41 23.21
CA ASN A 48 -6.00 20.10 24.64
C ASN A 48 -4.70 20.29 25.47
N PRO A 49 -4.62 21.35 26.30
CA PRO A 49 -3.44 21.64 27.12
C PRO A 49 -3.30 20.78 28.39
N GLN A 50 -4.29 19.98 28.78
CA GLN A 50 -4.29 19.32 30.11
C GLN A 50 -3.57 17.96 30.16
N ASN A 51 -3.47 17.22 29.04
CA ASN A 51 -2.88 15.88 29.00
C ASN A 51 -1.98 15.71 27.78
N GLY A 52 -0.70 16.08 27.89
CA GLY A 52 0.20 16.36 26.75
C GLY A 52 0.59 15.20 25.81
N ARG A 53 0.05 13.98 25.95
CA ARG A 53 0.34 12.86 25.02
C ARG A 53 -0.86 11.92 24.81
N LEU A 54 -1.14 11.58 23.55
CA LEU A 54 -1.98 10.44 23.14
C LEU A 54 -1.04 9.42 22.49
N PHE A 55 -1.26 8.13 22.71
CA PHE A 55 -0.58 7.09 21.95
C PHE A 55 -1.56 6.48 20.97
N LEU A 56 -1.29 6.60 19.68
CA LEU A 56 -2.13 6.07 18.62
C LEU A 56 -1.46 4.84 17.99
N PRO A 57 -1.88 3.61 18.34
CA PRO A 57 -1.46 2.43 17.61
C PRO A 57 -2.07 2.43 16.20
N ILE A 58 -1.22 2.38 15.19
CA ILE A 58 -1.60 2.35 13.78
C ILE A 58 -1.08 1.05 13.14
N ASN A 59 -1.89 0.45 12.27
CA ASN A 59 -1.55 -0.71 11.45
C ASN A 59 -2.41 -0.69 10.18
N CYS A 60 -2.36 -1.74 9.36
CA CYS A 60 -3.28 -1.83 8.21
C CYS A 60 -4.73 -1.82 8.70
N MET A 61 -5.54 -0.92 8.15
CA MET A 61 -6.93 -0.73 8.55
C MET A 61 -7.90 -1.74 7.94
N HIS A 62 -7.44 -2.59 7.00
CA HIS A 62 -8.26 -3.57 6.30
C HIS A 62 -9.58 -2.99 5.74
N CYS A 63 -9.46 -1.85 5.06
CA CYS A 63 -10.53 -1.08 4.44
C CYS A 63 -11.47 -1.94 3.55
N SER A 64 -12.78 -1.74 3.65
CA SER A 64 -13.73 -2.33 2.69
C SER A 64 -13.60 -1.70 1.30
N ASP A 65 -13.35 -0.40 1.22
CA ASP A 65 -12.96 0.27 -0.02
C ASP A 65 -11.48 0.61 0.04
N ALA A 66 -10.65 -0.36 -0.33
CA ALA A 66 -9.21 -0.31 -0.16
C ALA A 66 -8.55 0.38 -1.37
N PRO A 67 -8.10 1.64 -1.28
CA PRO A 67 -7.45 2.32 -2.42
C PRO A 67 -6.19 1.58 -2.88
N CYS A 68 -5.48 0.97 -1.93
CA CYS A 68 -4.31 0.13 -2.19
C CYS A 68 -4.60 -1.13 -3.02
N GLN A 69 -5.83 -1.64 -3.02
CA GLN A 69 -6.29 -2.72 -3.89
C GLN A 69 -6.53 -2.20 -5.31
N THR A 70 -7.26 -1.09 -5.44
CA THR A 70 -7.62 -0.47 -6.72
C THR A 70 -6.40 -0.06 -7.55
N VAL A 71 -5.35 0.46 -6.90
CA VAL A 71 -4.13 0.89 -7.60
C VAL A 71 -3.17 -0.26 -7.94
N CYS A 72 -3.42 -1.49 -7.48
CA CYS A 72 -2.48 -2.59 -7.66
C CYS A 72 -2.49 -3.11 -9.12
N PRO A 73 -1.40 -2.92 -9.88
CA PRO A 73 -1.39 -3.25 -11.30
C PRO A 73 -1.46 -4.74 -11.60
N THR A 74 -0.94 -5.58 -10.71
CA THR A 74 -0.88 -7.03 -10.88
C THR A 74 -1.96 -7.75 -10.08
N THR A 75 -2.91 -7.01 -9.52
CA THR A 75 -3.95 -7.52 -8.61
C THR A 75 -3.38 -8.35 -7.45
N ALA A 76 -2.13 -8.06 -7.06
CA ALA A 76 -1.46 -8.74 -5.96
C ALA A 76 -2.10 -8.40 -4.62
N THR A 77 -2.60 -7.18 -4.45
CA THR A 77 -3.46 -6.85 -3.31
C THR A 77 -4.89 -7.30 -3.59
N PHE A 78 -5.48 -8.02 -2.65
CA PHE A 78 -6.85 -8.53 -2.75
C PHE A 78 -7.53 -8.46 -1.38
N ARG A 79 -8.84 -8.71 -1.35
CA ARG A 79 -9.63 -8.76 -0.12
C ARG A 79 -10.35 -10.09 -0.02
N HIS A 80 -10.17 -10.76 1.12
CA HIS A 80 -10.86 -12.00 1.46
C HIS A 80 -12.35 -11.74 1.72
N ALA A 81 -13.17 -12.80 1.66
CA ALA A 81 -14.61 -12.71 1.94
C ALA A 81 -14.91 -12.27 3.39
N ASP A 82 -13.98 -12.49 4.30
CA ASP A 82 -14.03 -12.11 5.71
C ASP A 82 -13.56 -10.66 5.98
N GLY A 83 -13.25 -9.90 4.92
CA GLY A 83 -12.84 -8.49 5.01
C GLY A 83 -11.33 -8.27 5.16
N ILE A 84 -10.52 -9.31 5.36
CA ILE A 84 -9.06 -9.13 5.46
C ILE A 84 -8.51 -8.75 4.08
N VAL A 85 -7.97 -7.54 3.97
CA VAL A 85 -7.12 -7.16 2.81
C VAL A 85 -5.78 -7.87 2.94
N ASP A 86 -5.33 -8.62 1.93
CA ASP A 86 -4.01 -9.27 1.90
C ASP A 86 -3.24 -9.13 0.58
N ILE A 87 -2.01 -9.67 0.53
CA ILE A 87 -1.09 -9.57 -0.60
C ILE A 87 -0.62 -10.96 -1.03
N HIS A 88 -0.79 -11.25 -2.32
CA HIS A 88 -0.13 -12.34 -3.03
C HIS A 88 1.34 -11.97 -3.28
N ASP A 89 2.23 -12.45 -2.42
CA ASP A 89 3.67 -12.21 -2.47
C ASP A 89 4.27 -12.62 -3.82
N GLU A 90 3.72 -13.67 -4.43
CA GLU A 90 4.11 -14.21 -5.72
C GLU A 90 3.65 -13.36 -6.90
N LEU A 91 2.63 -12.51 -6.76
CA LEU A 91 2.16 -11.60 -7.82
C LEU A 91 2.71 -10.18 -7.67
N CYS A 92 3.16 -9.81 -6.48
CA CYS A 92 3.69 -8.49 -6.21
C CYS A 92 4.97 -8.21 -7.01
N ILE A 93 5.01 -7.05 -7.66
CA ILE A 93 6.14 -6.55 -8.45
C ILE A 93 6.94 -5.44 -7.76
N GLY A 94 6.57 -5.07 -6.53
CA GLY A 94 7.31 -4.07 -5.76
C GLY A 94 7.16 -2.62 -6.22
N CYS A 95 6.21 -2.30 -7.10
CA CYS A 95 6.05 -0.95 -7.67
C CYS A 95 5.77 0.18 -6.66
N GLY A 96 5.43 -0.12 -5.41
CA GLY A 96 5.23 0.88 -4.37
C GLY A 96 3.94 1.70 -4.45
N TYR A 97 3.12 1.54 -5.49
CA TYR A 97 1.95 2.41 -5.67
C TYR A 97 0.93 2.26 -4.54
N CYS A 98 0.74 1.03 -4.05
CA CYS A 98 -0.11 0.76 -2.89
C CYS A 98 0.38 1.44 -1.60
N VAL A 99 1.68 1.76 -1.47
CA VAL A 99 2.24 2.54 -0.35
C VAL A 99 1.82 4.01 -0.47
N VAL A 100 1.91 4.58 -1.67
CA VAL A 100 1.47 5.97 -1.95
C VAL A 100 -0.03 6.12 -1.71
N ALA A 101 -0.82 5.14 -2.15
CA ALA A 101 -2.28 5.20 -2.08
C ALA A 101 -2.85 4.91 -0.68
N CYS A 102 -2.04 4.45 0.28
CA CYS A 102 -2.51 4.11 1.61
C CYS A 102 -2.56 5.36 2.51
N PRO A 103 -3.75 5.84 2.92
CA PRO A 103 -3.85 7.03 3.77
C PRO A 103 -3.31 6.81 5.19
N TYR A 104 -3.14 5.54 5.59
CA TYR A 104 -2.72 5.14 6.94
C TYR A 104 -1.24 4.79 7.05
N LEU A 105 -0.46 4.96 5.97
CA LEU A 105 0.98 4.64 5.94
C LEU A 105 1.30 3.19 6.37
N ALA A 106 0.36 2.27 6.14
CA ALA A 106 0.37 0.93 6.71
C ALA A 106 0.99 -0.15 5.79
N ARG A 107 1.77 0.26 4.80
CA ARG A 107 2.40 -0.60 3.80
C ARG A 107 3.86 -0.23 3.65
N THR A 108 4.71 -1.25 3.55
CA THR A 108 6.16 -1.07 3.34
C THR A 108 6.60 -1.88 2.14
N ILE A 109 7.46 -1.32 1.29
CA ILE A 109 8.22 -2.14 0.34
C ILE A 109 9.49 -2.59 1.06
N THR A 110 9.65 -3.89 1.20
CA THR A 110 10.82 -4.49 1.83
C THR A 110 11.98 -4.46 0.84
N ARG A 111 13.08 -3.78 1.21
CA ARG A 111 14.27 -3.65 0.36
C ARG A 111 15.34 -4.67 0.74
N TYR A 112 16.20 -5.03 -0.21
CA TYR A 112 17.22 -6.07 -0.03
C TYR A 112 18.19 -5.79 1.12
N ASP A 113 18.50 -4.51 1.37
CA ASP A 113 19.36 -4.03 2.44
C ASP A 113 18.68 -3.98 3.82
N GLU A 114 17.34 -4.04 3.87
CA GLU A 114 16.55 -4.01 5.10
C GLU A 114 16.23 -5.42 5.63
N VAL A 115 16.60 -6.47 4.88
CA VAL A 115 16.44 -7.88 5.24
C VAL A 115 17.61 -8.36 6.13
N TYR A 116 17.95 -7.62 7.16
CA TYR A 116 18.79 -8.16 8.24
C TYR A 116 17.89 -8.97 9.18
N ALA A 117 17.78 -10.27 8.89
CA ALA A 117 17.14 -11.20 9.80
C ALA A 117 18.00 -11.34 11.06
N PHE A 118 17.44 -11.07 12.24
CA PHE A 118 18.09 -11.27 13.55
C PHE A 118 18.43 -12.75 13.83
N THR A 119 17.92 -13.67 13.02
CA THR A 119 18.09 -15.13 13.13
C THR A 119 18.41 -15.73 11.77
N PRO A 120 19.55 -16.43 11.61
CA PRO A 120 19.95 -17.05 10.36
C PRO A 120 18.92 -18.04 9.79
N GLU A 121 18.10 -18.69 10.63
CA GLU A 121 17.10 -19.65 10.16
C GLU A 121 15.95 -19.00 9.35
N LEU A 122 15.72 -17.70 9.52
CA LEU A 122 14.64 -16.96 8.85
C LEU A 122 15.07 -16.28 7.54
N LEU A 123 16.38 -16.27 7.24
CA LEU A 123 16.95 -15.69 6.02
C LEU A 123 16.26 -16.17 4.72
N PRO A 124 15.90 -17.47 4.54
CA PRO A 124 15.25 -17.91 3.30
C PRO A 124 13.91 -17.20 3.08
N THR A 125 13.05 -17.19 4.10
CA THR A 125 11.73 -16.54 4.04
C THR A 125 11.83 -15.02 3.89
N ALA A 126 12.84 -14.41 4.50
CA ALA A 126 13.07 -12.97 4.45
C ALA A 126 13.59 -12.55 3.06
N SER A 127 14.44 -13.37 2.42
CA SER A 127 14.95 -13.16 1.05
C SER A 127 13.84 -13.23 0.00
N ASP A 128 12.86 -14.12 0.18
CA ASP A 128 11.69 -14.25 -0.69
C ASP A 128 10.73 -13.07 -0.63
N ARG A 129 10.74 -12.35 0.50
CA ARG A 129 9.94 -11.13 0.70
C ARG A 129 10.69 -9.85 0.37
N SER A 130 11.91 -9.94 -0.18
CA SER A 130 12.61 -8.77 -0.70
C SER A 130 12.02 -8.30 -2.03
N GLY A 131 11.88 -6.98 -2.19
CA GLY A 131 11.37 -6.33 -3.40
C GLY A 131 9.85 -6.45 -3.58
N ILE A 132 9.10 -6.76 -2.52
CA ILE A 132 7.64 -6.83 -2.53
C ILE A 132 7.03 -5.94 -1.43
N CYS A 133 5.72 -5.74 -1.47
CA CYS A 133 5.00 -5.01 -0.43
C CYS A 133 4.63 -5.96 0.72
N THR A 134 4.82 -5.51 1.95
CA THR A 134 4.37 -6.19 3.16
C THR A 134 3.53 -5.25 4.03
N LYS A 135 2.63 -5.83 4.83
CA LYS A 135 1.73 -5.12 5.74
C LYS A 135 1.13 -6.08 6.78
N CYS A 136 0.53 -5.53 7.83
CA CYS A 136 -0.32 -6.30 8.73
C CYS A 136 -1.41 -7.05 7.94
N ASN A 137 -1.63 -8.32 8.27
CA ASN A 137 -2.69 -9.16 7.75
C ASN A 137 -3.56 -9.77 8.85
N PHE A 138 -3.66 -9.09 10.00
CA PHE A 138 -4.30 -9.61 11.22
C PHE A 138 -3.81 -11.00 11.64
N CYS A 139 -2.54 -11.32 11.39
CA CYS A 139 -1.98 -12.64 11.67
C CYS A 139 -2.80 -13.77 11.05
N LEU A 140 -3.25 -13.58 9.79
CA LEU A 140 -4.18 -14.47 9.08
C LEU A 140 -3.90 -15.97 9.26
N PRO A 141 -2.66 -16.49 9.11
CA PRO A 141 -2.40 -17.93 9.30
C PRO A 141 -2.78 -18.45 10.70
N ARG A 142 -2.64 -17.60 11.74
CA ARG A 142 -3.03 -17.93 13.11
C ARG A 142 -4.55 -17.92 13.29
N VAL A 143 -5.22 -16.93 12.70
CA VAL A 143 -6.69 -16.84 12.71
C VAL A 143 -7.30 -18.05 12.01
N GLU A 144 -6.81 -18.40 10.82
CA GLU A 144 -7.28 -19.56 10.06
C GLU A 144 -7.03 -20.89 10.81
N ALA A 145 -5.83 -21.08 11.37
CA ALA A 145 -5.52 -22.28 12.15
C ALA A 145 -6.40 -22.42 13.40
N GLY A 146 -6.69 -21.31 14.07
CA GLY A 146 -7.60 -21.30 15.22
C GLY A 146 -9.04 -21.63 14.84
N LEU A 147 -9.56 -21.02 13.78
CA LEU A 147 -10.90 -21.31 13.27
C LEU A 147 -11.06 -22.79 12.89
N ALA A 148 -10.03 -23.38 12.24
CA ALA A 148 -10.02 -24.80 11.90
C ALA A 148 -10.08 -25.73 13.13
N GLN A 149 -9.68 -25.23 14.30
CA GLN A 149 -9.73 -25.94 15.59
C GLN A 149 -11.02 -25.63 16.38
N GLY A 150 -11.94 -24.85 15.82
CA GLY A 150 -13.16 -24.41 16.50
C GLY A 150 -12.92 -23.33 17.57
N LEU A 151 -11.76 -22.69 17.56
CA LEU A 151 -11.42 -21.58 18.45
C LEU A 151 -12.01 -20.27 17.92
N THR A 152 -12.23 -19.31 18.83
CA THR A 152 -12.81 -18.00 18.56
C THR A 152 -11.73 -16.92 18.56
N PRO A 153 -11.33 -16.38 17.38
CA PRO A 153 -10.40 -15.27 17.31
C PRO A 153 -10.90 -14.04 18.08
N GLY A 154 -10.03 -13.45 18.90
CA GLY A 154 -10.39 -12.37 19.82
C GLY A 154 -10.70 -12.79 21.24
N VAL A 155 -10.99 -14.08 21.45
CA VAL A 155 -11.29 -14.67 22.76
C VAL A 155 -10.21 -15.70 23.10
N ASP A 156 -9.98 -16.66 22.20
CA ASP A 156 -8.96 -17.68 22.37
C ASP A 156 -7.59 -17.14 21.94
N ALA A 157 -6.65 -17.12 22.87
CA ALA A 157 -5.31 -16.59 22.61
C ALA A 157 -4.62 -17.30 21.44
N ALA A 158 -4.82 -18.61 21.28
CA ALA A 158 -4.25 -19.41 20.19
C ALA A 158 -4.75 -19.00 18.80
N ALA A 159 -5.96 -18.44 18.69
CA ALA A 159 -6.56 -17.97 17.44
C ALA A 159 -6.43 -16.45 17.22
N SER A 160 -6.03 -15.71 18.25
CA SER A 160 -6.03 -14.25 18.26
C SER A 160 -4.72 -13.66 17.73
N PRO A 161 -4.75 -12.50 17.04
CA PRO A 161 -3.54 -11.82 16.59
C PRO A 161 -2.58 -11.51 17.74
N ASN A 162 -1.26 -11.59 17.50
CA ASN A 162 -0.27 -11.42 18.57
C ASN A 162 -0.30 -10.03 19.21
N CYS A 163 -0.62 -8.98 18.43
CA CYS A 163 -0.77 -7.64 19.00
C CYS A 163 -1.89 -7.53 20.05
N VAL A 164 -2.91 -8.40 19.99
CA VAL A 164 -3.97 -8.52 21.00
C VAL A 164 -3.41 -9.23 22.23
N ASN A 165 -2.81 -10.42 22.04
CA ASN A 165 -2.29 -11.24 23.14
C ASN A 165 -1.21 -10.56 23.99
N PHE A 166 -0.38 -9.72 23.36
CA PHE A 166 0.74 -9.04 24.01
C PHE A 166 0.40 -7.60 24.43
N CYS A 167 -0.86 -7.18 24.35
CA CYS A 167 -1.27 -5.88 24.85
C CYS A 167 -1.34 -5.88 26.38
N ILE A 168 -0.29 -5.42 27.05
CA ILE A 168 -0.22 -5.38 28.53
C ILE A 168 -1.30 -4.51 29.17
N ALA A 169 -1.88 -3.59 28.41
CA ALA A 169 -2.90 -2.66 28.88
C ALA A 169 -4.33 -3.12 28.54
N ASP A 170 -4.50 -4.28 27.90
CA ASP A 170 -5.81 -4.76 27.43
C ASP A 170 -6.56 -3.69 26.60
N ALA A 171 -5.81 -3.02 25.72
CA ALA A 171 -6.27 -1.91 24.90
C ALA A 171 -6.60 -2.32 23.46
N ILE A 172 -6.34 -3.56 23.06
CA ILE A 172 -6.49 -3.98 21.65
C ILE A 172 -7.38 -5.20 21.63
N HIS A 173 -8.53 -5.10 20.98
CA HIS A 173 -9.52 -6.17 20.88
C HIS A 173 -9.73 -6.52 19.42
N PHE A 174 -9.77 -7.80 19.09
CA PHE A 174 -10.03 -8.31 17.74
C PHE A 174 -11.30 -9.16 17.75
N GLY A 175 -12.05 -9.20 16.66
CA GLY A 175 -13.26 -10.01 16.57
C GLY A 175 -14.09 -9.74 15.31
N ASP A 176 -15.25 -10.38 15.21
CA ASP A 176 -16.19 -10.18 14.10
C ASP A 176 -17.04 -8.92 14.33
N LEU A 177 -16.89 -7.93 13.45
CA LEU A 177 -17.67 -6.69 13.45
C LEU A 177 -19.14 -6.89 13.05
N ARG A 178 -19.48 -8.02 12.43
CA ARG A 178 -20.85 -8.35 12.01
C ARG A 178 -21.62 -9.17 13.05
N ASP A 179 -20.93 -9.75 14.02
CA ASP A 179 -21.57 -10.44 15.15
C ASP A 179 -21.83 -9.43 16.28
N PRO A 180 -23.11 -9.11 16.61
CA PRO A 180 -23.43 -8.20 17.71
C PRO A 180 -22.96 -8.71 19.08
N ALA A 181 -22.77 -10.02 19.23
CA ALA A 181 -22.30 -10.66 20.46
C ALA A 181 -20.77 -10.76 20.54
N SER A 182 -20.01 -10.25 19.56
CA SER A 182 -18.56 -10.24 19.63
C SER A 182 -18.05 -9.24 20.68
N ASN A 183 -16.84 -9.47 21.19
CA ASN A 183 -16.14 -8.57 22.09
C ASN A 183 -15.99 -7.15 21.50
N VAL A 184 -15.66 -7.05 20.21
CA VAL A 184 -15.48 -5.77 19.50
C VAL A 184 -16.81 -5.06 19.27
N SER A 185 -17.87 -5.75 18.88
CA SER A 185 -19.19 -5.15 18.65
C SER A 185 -19.79 -4.62 19.95
N ARG A 186 -19.66 -5.37 21.05
CA ARG A 186 -20.08 -4.89 22.39
C ARG A 186 -19.31 -3.65 22.81
N LEU A 187 -18.00 -3.59 22.55
CA LEU A 187 -17.19 -2.43 22.91
C LEU A 187 -17.59 -1.18 22.09
N ILE A 188 -17.87 -1.35 20.79
CA ILE A 188 -18.38 -0.28 19.92
C ILE A 188 -19.75 0.23 20.39
N GLN A 189 -20.62 -0.66 20.88
CA GLN A 189 -21.93 -0.26 21.43
C GLN A 189 -21.82 0.43 22.80
N ALA A 190 -20.84 0.04 23.61
CA ALA A 190 -20.68 0.51 24.98
C ALA A 190 -19.97 1.86 25.10
N LYS A 191 -19.09 2.21 24.15
CA LYS A 191 -18.28 3.43 24.21
C LYS A 191 -18.31 4.18 22.87
N PRO A 192 -18.17 5.52 22.89
CA PRO A 192 -17.98 6.29 21.66
C PRO A 192 -16.72 5.84 20.93
N THR A 193 -16.87 5.48 19.65
CA THR A 193 -15.75 5.12 18.78
C THR A 193 -15.65 6.07 17.59
N MET A 194 -14.46 6.14 17.01
CA MET A 194 -14.21 6.79 15.73
C MET A 194 -13.41 5.88 14.81
N ARG A 195 -13.53 6.07 13.51
CA ARG A 195 -12.56 5.55 12.52
C ARG A 195 -11.65 6.68 12.08
N LEU A 196 -10.45 6.30 11.64
CA LEU A 196 -9.48 7.26 11.15
C LEU A 196 -9.81 7.66 9.70
N GLN A 197 -9.79 8.96 9.43
CA GLN A 197 -10.00 9.55 8.08
C GLN A 197 -11.30 9.04 7.43
N GLU A 198 -12.42 9.14 8.14
CA GLU A 198 -13.75 8.72 7.66
C GLU A 198 -14.19 9.51 6.40
N ASP A 199 -13.74 10.75 6.27
CA ASP A 199 -13.97 11.63 5.14
C ASP A 199 -13.47 11.06 3.81
N LEU A 200 -12.49 10.16 3.83
CA LEU A 200 -11.97 9.47 2.65
C LEU A 200 -12.83 8.29 2.18
N GLY A 201 -13.86 7.90 2.94
CA GLY A 201 -14.82 6.86 2.51
C GLY A 201 -14.26 5.44 2.44
N THR A 202 -13.09 5.15 3.01
CA THR A 202 -12.43 3.82 2.87
C THR A 202 -13.07 2.69 3.70
N ASP A 203 -14.03 3.01 4.57
CA ASP A 203 -14.66 2.10 5.55
C ASP A 203 -13.65 1.18 6.28
N PRO A 204 -12.79 1.75 7.15
CA PRO A 204 -11.83 0.99 7.97
C PRO A 204 -12.48 -0.10 8.83
N ALA A 205 -11.84 -1.27 8.92
CA ALA A 205 -12.21 -2.34 9.85
C ALA A 205 -11.63 -2.13 11.27
N ILE A 206 -10.94 -1.01 11.50
CA ILE A 206 -10.38 -0.65 12.81
C ILE A 206 -11.09 0.59 13.33
N GLN A 207 -11.54 0.50 14.59
CA GLN A 207 -12.14 1.62 15.31
C GLN A 207 -11.35 1.92 16.59
N TYR A 208 -11.42 3.17 17.02
CA TYR A 208 -10.72 3.65 18.20
C TYR A 208 -11.74 4.13 19.21
N VAL A 209 -11.70 3.60 20.44
CA VAL A 209 -12.39 4.24 21.57
C VAL A 209 -11.60 5.49 21.91
N MET A 210 -12.26 6.63 21.85
CA MET A 210 -11.62 7.90 22.16
C MET A 210 -11.69 8.18 23.64
N ARG A 211 -10.57 8.67 24.18
CA ARG A 211 -10.55 9.23 25.52
C ARG A 211 -11.47 10.46 25.59
N PRO A 212 -12.37 10.58 26.59
CA PRO A 212 -13.31 11.70 26.70
C PRO A 212 -12.63 13.07 26.76
N ASP A 213 -11.40 13.12 27.28
CA ASP A 213 -10.61 14.33 27.37
C ASP A 213 -9.92 14.73 26.05
N TYR A 214 -10.02 13.96 24.96
CA TYR A 214 -9.22 14.21 23.75
C TYR A 214 -9.98 14.89 22.60
N PRO A 215 -9.31 15.76 21.81
CA PRO A 215 -9.84 16.29 20.56
C PRO A 215 -10.29 15.15 19.63
N GLY A 216 -11.52 15.22 19.13
CA GLY A 216 -12.15 14.16 18.34
C GLY A 216 -13.21 13.33 19.08
N ALA A 217 -13.23 13.35 20.43
CA ALA A 217 -14.28 12.68 21.21
C ALA A 217 -15.69 13.26 20.97
N ASN A 218 -15.78 14.54 20.58
CA ASN A 218 -17.04 15.24 20.28
C ASN A 218 -17.39 15.28 18.77
N GLY A 219 -16.75 14.43 17.95
CA GLY A 219 -16.99 14.40 16.50
C GLY A 219 -16.27 15.49 15.70
N THR A 220 -15.37 16.26 16.32
CA THR A 220 -14.50 17.21 15.61
C THR A 220 -13.47 16.45 14.78
N ALA A 221 -13.41 16.71 13.47
CA ALA A 221 -12.41 16.10 12.60
C ALA A 221 -11.01 16.56 13.02
N VAL A 222 -10.19 15.62 13.50
CA VAL A 222 -8.78 15.85 13.85
C VAL A 222 -7.94 14.89 13.01
N GLU A 223 -6.99 15.43 12.25
CA GLU A 223 -6.04 14.62 11.50
C GLU A 223 -5.03 13.99 12.46
N LEU A 224 -5.31 12.77 12.91
CA LEU A 224 -4.46 12.04 13.86
C LEU A 224 -3.27 11.33 13.21
N VAL A 225 -3.30 11.16 11.88
CA VAL A 225 -2.21 10.55 11.11
C VAL A 225 -1.54 11.66 10.31
N PRO A 226 -0.43 12.25 10.78
CA PRO A 226 0.21 13.34 10.07
C PRO A 226 0.80 12.85 8.75
N PRO A 227 0.81 13.69 7.70
CA PRO A 227 1.42 13.33 6.43
C PRO A 227 2.91 13.06 6.64
N ARG A 228 3.38 11.91 6.17
CA ARG A 228 4.82 11.59 6.14
C ARG A 228 5.35 11.68 4.72
N LYS A 229 6.60 12.10 4.60
CA LYS A 229 7.31 12.07 3.33
C LYS A 229 7.41 10.63 2.82
N GLN A 230 6.81 10.36 1.67
CA GLN A 230 6.94 9.11 0.93
C GLN A 230 8.43 8.83 0.61
N LYS A 231 8.85 7.58 0.82
CA LYS A 231 10.20 7.07 0.55
C LYS A 231 10.30 6.08 -0.63
N VAL A 232 9.20 5.56 -1.18
CA VAL A 232 9.21 4.50 -2.21
C VAL A 232 9.30 5.02 -3.65
N TRP A 233 8.80 6.22 -3.95
CA TRP A 233 8.95 6.85 -5.28
C TRP A 233 9.93 8.01 -5.19
N HIS A 234 11.15 7.79 -5.67
CA HIS A 234 12.25 8.77 -5.66
C HIS A 234 12.76 8.92 -7.11
N LYS A 235 14.07 9.00 -7.32
CA LYS A 235 14.65 9.41 -8.60
C LYS A 235 14.17 8.56 -9.79
N PRO A 236 14.09 7.22 -9.72
CA PRO A 236 13.71 6.44 -10.91
C PRO A 236 12.24 6.60 -11.33
N ALA A 237 11.32 6.74 -10.37
CA ALA A 237 9.93 7.06 -10.68
C ALA A 237 9.82 8.45 -11.33
N MET A 238 10.57 9.43 -10.82
CA MET A 238 10.66 10.77 -11.42
C MET A 238 11.23 10.71 -12.84
N PHE A 239 12.30 9.94 -13.08
CA PHE A 239 12.86 9.73 -14.42
C PHE A 239 11.85 9.10 -15.37
N ASN A 240 11.05 8.13 -14.91
CA ASN A 240 9.99 7.54 -15.73
C ASN A 240 8.95 8.58 -16.17
N PHE A 241 8.45 9.40 -15.26
CA PHE A 241 7.46 10.43 -15.61
C PHE A 241 8.04 11.52 -16.52
N ILE A 242 9.26 11.98 -16.24
CA ILE A 242 9.91 13.02 -17.04
C ILE A 242 10.27 12.50 -18.43
N LEU A 243 11.00 11.38 -18.53
CA LEU A 243 11.47 10.87 -19.81
C LEU A 243 10.33 10.22 -20.61
N GLY A 244 9.39 9.55 -19.94
CA GLY A 244 8.18 9.01 -20.56
C GLY A 244 7.33 10.10 -21.19
N GLY A 245 6.98 11.14 -20.42
CA GLY A 245 6.19 12.27 -20.90
C GLY A 245 6.92 13.13 -21.93
N THR A 246 8.22 13.34 -21.76
CA THR A 246 9.03 14.08 -22.74
C THR A 246 9.15 13.30 -24.05
N GLY A 247 9.36 11.98 -23.98
CA GLY A 247 9.46 11.13 -25.16
C GLY A 247 8.19 11.10 -25.99
N THR A 248 7.03 10.95 -25.36
CA THR A 248 5.74 10.99 -26.05
C THR A 248 5.44 12.39 -26.59
N ALA A 249 5.72 13.46 -25.84
CA ALA A 249 5.52 14.84 -26.30
C ALA A 249 6.41 15.18 -27.51
N VAL A 250 7.68 14.79 -27.48
CA VAL A 250 8.61 14.96 -28.61
C VAL A 250 8.09 14.24 -29.85
N TYR A 251 7.58 13.02 -29.69
CA TYR A 251 7.06 12.25 -30.81
C TYR A 251 5.83 12.91 -31.43
N LEU A 252 4.85 13.28 -30.61
CA LEU A 252 3.60 13.90 -31.06
C LEU A 252 3.85 15.28 -31.68
N LEU A 253 4.76 16.07 -31.12
CA LEU A 253 5.14 17.37 -31.70
C LEU A 253 5.81 17.19 -33.07
N GLY A 254 6.73 16.25 -33.20
CA GLY A 254 7.37 15.94 -34.49
C GLY A 254 6.35 15.48 -35.53
N LEU A 255 5.44 14.58 -35.15
CA LEU A 255 4.36 14.12 -36.03
C LEU A 255 3.43 15.27 -36.46
N TRP A 256 3.12 16.19 -35.56
CA TRP A 256 2.32 17.37 -35.88
C TRP A 256 3.06 18.32 -36.83
N LEU A 257 4.36 18.56 -36.61
CA LEU A 257 5.21 19.40 -37.47
C LEU A 257 5.31 18.84 -38.89
N ASP A 258 5.49 17.52 -39.04
CA ASP A 258 5.45 16.82 -40.33
C ASP A 258 4.09 17.06 -41.03
N GLY A 259 2.99 16.98 -40.27
CA GLY A 259 1.63 17.17 -40.79
C GLY A 259 1.33 18.60 -41.27
N VAL A 260 1.96 19.62 -40.69
CA VAL A 260 1.81 21.02 -41.12
C VAL A 260 2.86 21.45 -42.15
N GLY A 261 3.71 20.52 -42.61
CA GLY A 261 4.76 20.79 -43.60
C GLY A 261 5.91 21.65 -43.07
N ALA A 262 6.09 21.73 -41.75
CA ALA A 262 7.27 22.35 -41.17
C ALA A 262 8.51 21.47 -41.41
N PRO A 263 9.72 22.05 -41.48
CA PRO A 263 10.96 21.28 -41.57
C PRO A 263 11.26 20.59 -40.23
N ALA A 264 10.47 19.57 -39.89
CA ALA A 264 10.83 18.62 -38.87
C ALA A 264 11.79 17.59 -39.47
N THR A 265 12.76 17.19 -38.67
CA THR A 265 13.73 16.14 -39.02
C THR A 265 13.26 14.84 -38.37
N ASP A 266 13.42 13.72 -39.07
CA ASP A 266 12.92 12.40 -38.66
C ASP A 266 13.47 11.86 -37.32
N TRP A 267 14.39 12.58 -36.67
CA TRP A 267 15.00 12.14 -35.41
C TRP A 267 13.98 11.95 -34.29
N TYR A 268 12.83 12.62 -34.31
CA TYR A 268 11.79 12.45 -33.28
C TYR A 268 11.25 11.02 -33.25
N LYS A 269 11.27 10.32 -34.40
CA LYS A 269 10.88 8.91 -34.55
C LYS A 269 11.83 7.96 -33.81
N LEU A 270 13.06 8.41 -33.53
CA LEU A 270 14.04 7.71 -32.71
C LEU A 270 14.08 8.25 -31.27
N LEU A 271 14.17 9.57 -31.09
CA LEU A 271 14.35 10.16 -29.76
C LEU A 271 13.15 9.92 -28.85
N GLY A 272 11.92 10.05 -29.37
CA GLY A 272 10.70 9.79 -28.63
C GLY A 272 10.68 8.40 -27.96
N PRO A 273 10.73 7.29 -28.72
CA PRO A 273 10.72 5.94 -28.15
C PRO A 273 11.95 5.63 -27.30
N VAL A 274 13.13 6.20 -27.60
CA VAL A 274 14.32 6.04 -26.76
C VAL A 274 14.12 6.67 -25.38
N LEU A 275 13.61 7.91 -25.32
CA LEU A 275 13.32 8.57 -24.04
C LEU A 275 12.27 7.81 -23.24
N THR A 276 11.17 7.39 -23.88
CA THR A 276 10.13 6.59 -23.23
C THR A 276 10.69 5.25 -22.72
N GLY A 277 11.50 4.56 -23.53
CA GLY A 277 12.16 3.31 -23.15
C GLY A 277 13.12 3.47 -21.98
N LEU A 278 13.93 4.55 -21.95
CA LEU A 278 14.82 4.86 -20.83
C LEU A 278 14.05 5.17 -19.54
N GLY A 279 12.92 5.88 -19.65
CA GLY A 279 12.02 6.12 -18.52
C GLY A 279 11.50 4.82 -17.90
N LEU A 280 10.96 3.93 -18.75
CA LEU A 280 10.46 2.62 -18.33
C LEU A 280 11.57 1.73 -17.76
N LEU A 281 12.75 1.72 -18.38
CA LEU A 281 13.91 0.98 -17.89
C LEU A 281 14.27 1.44 -16.47
N GLY A 282 14.34 2.75 -16.23
CA GLY A 282 14.59 3.31 -14.90
C GLY A 282 13.61 2.78 -13.84
N LEU A 283 12.32 2.71 -14.17
CA LEU A 283 11.30 2.17 -13.28
C LEU A 283 11.49 0.65 -13.02
N THR A 284 11.79 -0.12 -14.06
CA THR A 284 12.00 -1.57 -13.92
C THR A 284 13.23 -1.92 -13.08
N LEU A 285 14.27 -1.08 -13.09
CA LEU A 285 15.49 -1.27 -12.30
C LEU A 285 15.29 -0.92 -10.82
N GLU A 286 14.36 -0.03 -10.48
CA GLU A 286 14.00 0.28 -9.08
C GLU A 286 13.08 -0.79 -8.47
N ALA A 287 12.25 -1.44 -9.29
CA ALA A 287 11.47 -2.58 -8.82
C ALA A 287 12.44 -3.71 -8.43
N GLY A 288 12.50 -4.06 -7.14
CA GLY A 288 13.49 -5.02 -6.60
C GLY A 288 13.52 -6.38 -7.29
N ARG A 289 12.55 -6.71 -8.14
CA ARG A 289 12.56 -7.92 -8.99
C ARG A 289 12.23 -7.54 -10.44
N PRO A 290 13.20 -7.08 -11.25
CA PRO A 290 12.95 -6.52 -12.59
C PRO A 290 12.21 -7.48 -13.52
N PHE A 291 12.52 -8.79 -13.47
CA PHE A 291 11.83 -9.80 -14.28
C PHE A 291 10.35 -10.01 -13.91
N ARG A 292 9.93 -9.63 -12.69
CA ARG A 292 8.51 -9.70 -12.31
C ARG A 292 7.70 -8.55 -12.92
N SER A 293 8.34 -7.48 -13.37
CA SER A 293 7.67 -6.32 -13.98
C SER A 293 6.78 -6.71 -15.16
N ILE A 294 7.13 -7.75 -15.91
CA ILE A 294 6.33 -8.27 -17.03
C ILE A 294 4.91 -8.68 -16.63
N ARG A 295 4.66 -8.98 -15.36
CA ARG A 295 3.31 -9.28 -14.88
C ARG A 295 2.37 -8.09 -14.95
N ILE A 296 2.90 -6.86 -15.08
CA ILE A 296 2.12 -5.64 -15.27
C ILE A 296 1.16 -5.77 -16.45
N PHE A 297 1.57 -6.47 -17.52
CA PHE A 297 0.76 -6.66 -18.72
C PHE A 297 -0.51 -7.51 -18.49
N ARG A 298 -0.56 -8.29 -17.40
CA ARG A 298 -1.75 -9.11 -17.06
C ARG A 298 -2.93 -8.27 -16.56
N GLY A 299 -2.66 -7.10 -15.97
CA GLY A 299 -3.67 -6.26 -15.30
C GLY A 299 -4.42 -5.26 -16.18
N TRP A 300 -4.35 -5.36 -17.51
CA TRP A 300 -4.80 -4.33 -18.45
C TRP A 300 -6.28 -3.90 -18.31
N ARG A 301 -7.16 -4.78 -17.80
CA ARG A 301 -8.58 -4.44 -17.57
C ARG A 301 -8.84 -3.59 -16.33
N HIS A 302 -7.96 -3.69 -15.33
CA HIS A 302 -8.20 -3.14 -14.00
C HIS A 302 -7.20 -2.05 -13.60
N SER A 303 -6.06 -1.95 -14.29
CA SER A 303 -5.01 -0.98 -13.96
C SER A 303 -4.71 -0.05 -15.12
N TRP A 304 -4.76 1.25 -14.82
CA TRP A 304 -4.30 2.29 -15.74
C TRP A 304 -2.82 2.11 -16.09
N MET A 305 -1.96 1.83 -15.11
CA MET A 305 -0.52 1.64 -15.35
C MET A 305 -0.25 0.42 -16.26
N SER A 306 -1.07 -0.64 -16.15
CA SER A 306 -1.01 -1.76 -17.10
C SER A 306 -1.40 -1.35 -18.52
N ARG A 307 -2.38 -0.47 -18.69
CA ARG A 307 -2.77 0.07 -20.01
C ARG A 307 -1.67 0.93 -20.60
N GLU A 308 -1.03 1.78 -19.80
CA GLU A 308 0.13 2.57 -20.25
C GLU A 308 1.32 1.69 -20.64
N ALA A 309 1.59 0.61 -19.89
CA ALA A 309 2.63 -0.34 -20.26
C ALA A 309 2.34 -0.97 -21.63
N TRP A 310 1.09 -1.34 -21.91
CA TRP A 310 0.67 -1.84 -23.23
C TRP A 310 0.81 -0.78 -24.32
N ALA A 311 0.40 0.46 -24.06
CA ALA A 311 0.57 1.59 -24.98
C ALA A 311 2.05 1.77 -25.35
N ALA A 312 2.94 1.84 -24.35
CA ALA A 312 4.37 1.95 -24.59
C ALA A 312 4.97 0.74 -25.33
N ALA A 313 4.49 -0.48 -25.04
CA ALA A 313 4.92 -1.69 -25.72
C ALA A 313 4.51 -1.74 -27.20
N LEU A 314 3.50 -0.97 -27.62
CA LEU A 314 3.12 -0.79 -29.02
C LEU A 314 3.83 0.43 -29.62
N PHE A 315 3.82 1.56 -28.93
CA PHE A 315 4.44 2.82 -29.33
C PHE A 315 5.91 2.65 -29.70
N ILE A 316 6.72 2.08 -28.81
CA ILE A 316 8.17 1.97 -28.99
C ILE A 316 8.55 1.22 -30.28
N PRO A 317 8.10 -0.03 -30.53
CA PRO A 317 8.45 -0.74 -31.75
C PRO A 317 7.88 -0.08 -33.00
N LEU A 318 6.65 0.47 -32.97
CA LEU A 318 6.06 1.14 -34.14
C LEU A 318 6.82 2.41 -34.51
N ALA A 319 7.22 3.22 -33.52
CA ALA A 319 8.00 4.43 -33.74
C ALA A 319 9.39 4.11 -34.31
N LEU A 320 10.07 3.10 -33.76
CA LEU A 320 11.37 2.64 -34.29
C LEU A 320 11.25 2.03 -35.70
N LEU A 321 10.16 1.30 -35.97
CA LEU A 321 9.89 0.76 -37.30
C LEU A 321 9.65 1.89 -38.32
N ALA A 322 8.91 2.93 -37.94
CA ALA A 322 8.68 4.11 -38.76
C ALA A 322 9.96 4.92 -39.02
N TRP A 323 10.96 4.83 -38.13
CA TRP A 323 12.28 5.44 -38.33
C TRP A 323 13.14 4.65 -39.34
N ILE A 324 13.13 3.31 -39.27
CA ILE A 324 13.89 2.43 -40.18
C ILE A 324 13.25 2.39 -41.57
N TRP A 325 11.91 2.32 -41.62
CA TRP A 325 11.11 2.34 -42.83
C TRP A 325 10.15 3.52 -42.79
N PRO A 326 10.57 4.69 -43.30
CA PRO A 326 9.75 5.89 -43.33
C PRO A 326 8.40 5.63 -44.01
N ASN A 327 7.34 5.58 -43.19
CA ASN A 327 5.99 5.34 -43.63
C ASN A 327 5.03 6.16 -42.75
N ALA A 328 4.22 6.99 -43.39
CA ALA A 328 3.28 7.88 -42.71
C ALA A 328 2.24 7.11 -41.88
N ALA A 329 1.75 5.96 -42.38
CA ALA A 329 0.81 5.13 -41.65
C ALA A 329 1.44 4.52 -40.38
N LEU A 330 2.70 4.07 -40.44
CA LEU A 330 3.41 3.59 -39.24
C LEU A 330 3.63 4.71 -38.22
N SER A 331 3.94 5.93 -38.70
CA SER A 331 4.14 7.08 -37.82
C SER A 331 2.83 7.51 -37.14
N LEU A 332 1.71 7.47 -37.86
CA LEU A 332 0.38 7.72 -37.31
C LEU A 332 -0.05 6.63 -36.32
N LEU A 333 0.18 5.35 -36.64
CA LEU A 333 -0.14 4.24 -35.74
C LEU A 333 0.67 4.32 -34.44
N ALA A 334 1.96 4.68 -34.52
CA ALA A 334 2.76 4.96 -33.34
C ALA A 334 2.23 6.16 -32.56
N GLY A 335 1.83 7.24 -33.23
CA GLY A 335 1.26 8.41 -32.55
C GLY A 335 -0.10 8.17 -31.89
N LEU A 336 -0.88 7.20 -32.38
CA LEU A 336 -2.15 6.77 -31.78
C LEU A 336 -1.96 5.83 -30.58
N ALA A 337 -0.85 5.10 -30.55
CA ALA A 337 -0.51 4.15 -29.48
C ALA A 337 0.05 4.88 -28.26
#